data_AF-A0A8J4W586-F1
#
_entry.id   AF-A0A8J4W586-F1
#
_cell.length_a   1.000
_cell.length_b   1.000
_cell.length_c   1.000
_cell.angle_alpha   90.00
_cell.angle_beta   90.00
_cell.angle_gamma   90.00
#
_symmetry.space_group_name_H-M   'P 1'
#
loop_
_entity.id
_entity.type
_entity.pdbx_description
1 polymer ?
#
loop_
_entity_poly.entity_id
_entity_poly.type
_entity_poly.pdbx_seq_one_letter_code
_entity_poly.pdbx_strand_id
1 'polypeptide(L)'
;MATPFDADAGIEAFGQSEALTKRIAHILEQYPDGRSIMSELIQNADDAEATRVCLLYNSCTYGTSSLLSPEMAKWQGPALYCYNNAEFSDADFISLARIGQAGKLQQASTTGRFGLGFNSVYHFTDLPSIVSANSIVMFDPHATHLPGISAANPGIKIRFSNAKIVKQYPDQFAPFKGIFGCDLTQHYDGTLFRFPLRTKELAESSEIKRRGYSEHEIVDLFKSFQGSIADTMLFLRNRCLQKTEVTHGERLINS
;
A
#
# COMPACT_ATOMS: atom_id res chain seq x y z
N MET A 1 28.96 -24.54 -20.17
CA MET A 1 27.75 -25.29 -19.78
C MET A 1 27.98 -25.80 -18.37
N ALA A 2 27.20 -25.31 -17.39
CA ALA A 2 27.29 -25.82 -16.03
C ALA A 2 26.60 -27.19 -15.98
N THR A 3 27.26 -28.18 -15.39
CA THR A 3 26.72 -29.53 -15.18
C THR A 3 25.44 -29.48 -14.32
N PRO A 4 24.45 -30.35 -14.57
CA PRO A 4 23.23 -30.39 -13.76
C PRO A 4 23.56 -30.73 -12.31
N PHE A 5 22.89 -30.05 -11.38
CA PHE A 5 22.95 -30.30 -9.95
C PHE A 5 22.40 -31.71 -9.67
N ASP A 6 23.23 -32.59 -9.09
CA ASP A 6 22.84 -33.97 -8.82
C ASP A 6 22.09 -34.04 -7.48
N ALA A 7 20.76 -34.19 -7.53
CA ALA A 7 19.88 -34.17 -6.36
C ALA A 7 19.97 -35.43 -5.48
N ASP A 8 20.68 -36.47 -5.93
CA ASP A 8 20.81 -37.77 -5.26
C ASP A 8 22.01 -37.84 -4.28
N ALA A 9 22.75 -36.73 -4.10
CA ALA A 9 23.93 -36.66 -3.25
C ALA A 9 23.64 -36.45 -1.75
N GLY A 10 22.37 -36.55 -1.32
CA GLY A 10 21.97 -36.26 0.07
C GLY A 10 22.16 -34.78 0.46
N ILE A 11 22.20 -33.89 -0.53
CA ILE A 11 22.35 -32.44 -0.34
C ILE A 11 20.96 -31.81 -0.42
N GLU A 12 20.48 -31.29 0.71
CA GLU A 12 19.26 -30.48 0.76
C GLU A 12 19.59 -28.99 0.84
N ALA A 13 18.70 -28.15 0.30
CA ALA A 13 18.78 -26.72 0.52
C ALA A 13 18.47 -26.41 1.99
N PHE A 14 19.43 -25.82 2.70
CA PHE A 14 19.33 -25.49 4.12
C PHE A 14 19.70 -24.02 4.36
N GLY A 15 18.93 -23.32 5.21
CA GLY A 15 19.16 -21.91 5.49
C GLY A 15 18.17 -21.35 6.51
N GLN A 16 18.45 -20.14 6.99
CA GLN A 16 17.57 -19.39 7.88
C GLN A 16 16.79 -18.33 7.09
N SER A 17 15.49 -18.23 7.34
CA SER A 17 14.64 -17.18 6.79
C SER A 17 13.84 -16.51 7.89
N GLU A 18 13.74 -15.19 7.84
CA GLU A 18 12.83 -14.42 8.67
C GLU A 18 11.52 -14.18 7.90
N ALA A 19 10.38 -14.42 8.55
CA ALA A 19 9.08 -14.15 7.96
C ALA A 19 8.91 -12.64 7.68
N LEU A 20 8.36 -12.30 6.52
CA LEU A 20 8.13 -10.90 6.12
C LEU A 20 7.28 -10.14 7.15
N THR A 21 6.25 -10.80 7.69
CA THR A 21 5.36 -10.25 8.73
C THR A 21 6.15 -9.78 9.95
N LYS A 22 7.09 -10.59 10.45
CA LYS A 22 7.96 -10.25 11.60
C LYS A 22 8.90 -9.10 11.29
N ARG A 23 9.49 -9.08 10.08
CA ARG A 23 10.33 -7.97 9.63
C ARG A 23 9.56 -6.66 9.62
N ILE A 24 8.35 -6.65 9.05
CA ILE A 24 7.49 -5.46 9.03
C ILE A 24 7.14 -5.06 10.46
N ALA A 25 6.72 -6.00 11.32
CA ALA A 25 6.41 -5.72 12.72
C ALA A 25 7.57 -5.01 13.45
N HIS A 26 8.80 -5.49 13.27
CA HIS A 26 9.98 -4.85 13.88
C HIS A 26 10.25 -3.45 13.32
N ILE A 27 10.01 -3.21 12.02
CA ILE A 27 10.06 -1.87 11.46
C ILE A 27 9.03 -0.97 12.15
N LEU A 28 7.79 -1.44 12.37
CA LEU A 28 6.76 -0.65 13.03
C LEU A 28 7.07 -0.31 14.50
N GLU A 29 8.00 -1.00 15.15
CA GLU A 29 8.48 -0.64 16.49
C GLU A 29 9.40 0.59 16.46
N GLN A 30 10.12 0.80 15.34
CA GLN A 30 11.06 1.90 15.15
C GLN A 30 10.37 3.15 14.58
N TYR A 31 9.24 2.97 13.89
CA TYR A 31 8.48 4.04 13.26
C TYR A 31 7.21 4.29 14.08
N PRO A 32 7.12 5.42 14.81
CA PRO A 32 5.96 5.68 15.64
C PRO A 32 4.70 5.88 14.80
N ASP A 33 3.59 5.36 15.35
CA ASP A 33 2.25 5.51 14.77
C ASP A 33 1.80 6.99 14.75
N GLY A 34 0.81 7.29 13.91
CA GLY A 34 0.16 8.59 13.85
C GLY A 34 0.59 9.46 12.68
N ARG A 35 0.78 10.76 12.93
CA ARG A 35 0.89 11.79 11.87
C ARG A 35 2.10 11.62 10.96
N SER A 36 3.17 11.02 11.48
CA SER A 36 4.40 10.68 10.76
C SER A 36 4.10 9.85 9.51
N ILE A 37 3.16 8.91 9.58
CA ILE A 37 2.79 8.04 8.46
C ILE A 37 2.25 8.86 7.27
N MET A 38 1.43 9.88 7.54
CA MET A 38 0.93 10.77 6.49
C MET A 38 2.03 11.68 5.94
N SER A 39 2.94 12.15 6.80
CA SER A 39 4.13 12.89 6.34
C SER A 39 5.01 12.05 5.41
N GLU A 40 5.20 10.76 5.69
CA GLU A 40 5.93 9.82 4.80
C GLU A 40 5.24 9.67 3.44
N LEU A 41 3.90 9.58 3.41
CA LEU A 41 3.15 9.53 2.15
C LEU A 41 3.32 10.81 1.31
N ILE A 42 3.35 11.98 1.95
CA ILE A 42 3.61 13.26 1.27
C ILE A 42 5.06 13.32 0.78
N GLN A 43 6.02 12.86 1.59
CA GLN A 43 7.43 12.81 1.19
C GLN A 43 7.65 11.87 0.00
N ASN A 44 7.00 10.70 -0.03
CA ASN A 44 7.04 9.81 -1.19
C ASN A 44 6.49 10.47 -2.46
N ALA A 45 5.45 11.30 -2.33
CA ALA A 45 4.93 12.07 -3.45
C ALA A 45 5.93 13.16 -3.91
N ASP A 46 6.57 13.88 -2.98
CA ASP A 46 7.60 14.87 -3.28
C ASP A 46 8.85 14.25 -3.94
N ASP A 47 9.31 13.09 -3.45
CA ASP A 47 10.42 12.31 -4.03
C ASP A 47 10.08 11.74 -5.42
N ALA A 48 8.79 11.52 -5.69
CA ALA A 48 8.29 11.18 -7.02
C ALA A 48 8.08 12.42 -7.92
N GLU A 49 8.44 13.61 -7.45
CA GLU A 49 8.27 14.90 -8.13
C GLU A 49 6.81 15.24 -8.43
N ALA A 50 5.88 14.73 -7.62
CA ALA A 50 4.47 15.09 -7.72
C ALA A 50 4.26 16.58 -7.38
N THR A 51 3.29 17.20 -8.05
CA THR A 51 2.89 18.59 -7.78
C THR A 51 1.59 18.69 -6.98
N ARG A 52 0.85 17.59 -6.89
CA ARG A 52 -0.39 17.48 -6.12
C ARG A 52 -0.41 16.17 -5.34
N VAL A 53 -0.82 16.25 -4.07
CA VAL A 53 -1.10 15.10 -3.22
C VAL A 53 -2.45 15.27 -2.51
N CYS A 54 -3.23 14.21 -2.39
CA CYS A 54 -4.53 14.22 -1.74
C CYS A 54 -4.65 13.03 -0.79
N LEU A 55 -4.99 13.28 0.47
CA LEU A 55 -5.33 12.27 1.46
C LEU A 55 -6.84 12.26 1.68
N LEU A 56 -7.44 11.08 1.67
CA LEU A 56 -8.87 10.89 1.85
C LEU A 56 -9.12 9.75 2.84
N TYR A 57 -9.88 10.01 3.89
CA TYR A 57 -10.52 8.94 4.66
C TYR A 57 -11.93 8.71 4.13
N ASN A 58 -12.18 7.48 3.68
CA ASN A 58 -13.46 7.03 3.14
C ASN A 58 -14.03 5.93 4.06
N SER A 59 -15.23 6.18 4.60
CA SER A 59 -15.96 5.28 5.51
C SER A 59 -16.84 4.25 4.80
N CYS A 60 -16.90 4.25 3.47
CA CYS A 60 -17.73 3.32 2.70
C CYS A 60 -17.31 1.86 2.90
N THR A 61 -18.31 0.97 2.86
CA THR A 61 -18.15 -0.48 2.73
C THR A 61 -18.65 -0.92 1.37
N TYR A 62 -17.97 -1.90 0.77
CA TYR A 62 -18.22 -2.36 -0.59
C TYR A 62 -18.75 -3.81 -0.59
N GLY A 63 -19.31 -4.23 -1.73
CA GLY A 63 -19.78 -5.60 -1.93
C GLY A 63 -18.66 -6.64 -1.76
N THR A 64 -19.06 -7.89 -1.51
CA THR A 64 -18.15 -9.02 -1.24
C THR A 64 -18.51 -10.28 -2.03
N SER A 65 -19.42 -10.17 -3.01
CA SER A 65 -19.93 -11.32 -3.78
C SER A 65 -19.00 -11.73 -4.92
N SER A 66 -18.16 -10.82 -5.40
CA SER A 66 -17.31 -11.01 -6.59
C SER A 66 -15.87 -10.52 -6.35
N LEU A 67 -15.18 -11.23 -5.47
CA LEU A 67 -13.80 -10.93 -5.05
C LEU A 67 -12.79 -11.90 -5.66
N LEU A 68 -11.50 -11.53 -5.66
CA LEU A 68 -10.42 -12.42 -6.12
C LEU A 68 -10.28 -13.68 -5.26
N SER A 69 -10.66 -13.57 -3.99
CA SER A 69 -10.79 -14.67 -3.04
C SER A 69 -11.84 -14.31 -1.97
N PRO A 70 -12.42 -15.29 -1.28
CA PRO A 70 -13.32 -15.04 -0.15
C PRO A 70 -12.67 -14.24 0.99
N GLU A 71 -11.37 -14.42 1.23
CA GLU A 71 -10.62 -13.81 2.33
C GLU A 71 -10.49 -12.29 2.18
N MET A 72 -10.59 -11.77 0.95
CA MET A 72 -10.60 -10.33 0.67
C MET A 72 -11.86 -9.63 1.21
N ALA A 73 -12.93 -10.37 1.56
CA ALA A 73 -14.19 -9.77 2.04
C ALA A 73 -14.01 -8.89 3.26
N LYS A 74 -13.08 -9.27 4.15
CA LYS A 74 -12.78 -8.51 5.38
C LYS A 74 -12.10 -7.16 5.10
N TRP A 75 -11.58 -6.96 3.89
CA TRP A 75 -10.82 -5.78 3.47
C TRP A 75 -11.61 -4.85 2.52
N GLN A 76 -12.92 -5.10 2.39
CA GLN A 76 -13.85 -4.29 1.60
C GLN A 76 -14.50 -3.14 2.40
N GLY A 77 -13.97 -2.84 3.59
CA GLY A 77 -14.47 -1.78 4.47
C GLY A 77 -13.81 -0.40 4.26
N PRO A 78 -13.93 0.47 5.28
CA PRO A 78 -13.32 1.80 5.31
C PRO A 78 -11.83 1.78 5.00
N ALA A 79 -11.34 2.83 4.34
CA ALA A 79 -9.97 2.91 3.89
C ALA A 79 -9.40 4.33 3.91
N LEU A 80 -8.10 4.41 4.12
CA LEU A 80 -7.31 5.60 3.82
C LEU A 80 -6.87 5.52 2.35
N TYR A 81 -7.07 6.60 1.61
CA TYR A 81 -6.56 6.79 0.27
C TYR A 81 -5.51 7.89 0.25
N CYS A 82 -4.46 7.67 -0.53
CA CYS A 82 -3.48 8.70 -0.87
C CYS A 82 -3.36 8.75 -2.38
N TYR A 83 -3.59 9.91 -2.97
CA TYR A 83 -3.39 10.16 -4.40
C TYR A 83 -2.21 11.11 -4.57
N ASN A 84 -1.40 10.90 -5.60
CA ASN A 84 -0.51 11.92 -6.15
C ASN A 84 -0.47 11.82 -7.68
N ASN A 85 -0.10 12.91 -8.34
CA ASN A 85 -0.06 12.99 -9.81
C ASN A 85 1.27 12.57 -10.44
N ALA A 86 2.13 11.86 -9.71
CA ALA A 86 3.28 11.16 -10.27
C ALA A 86 2.92 9.70 -10.58
N GLU A 87 3.59 9.11 -11.56
CA GLU A 87 3.36 7.72 -11.98
C GLU A 87 4.49 6.79 -11.56
N PHE A 88 4.13 5.56 -11.18
CA PHE A 88 5.09 4.49 -11.00
C PHE A 88 5.48 3.86 -12.34
N SER A 89 6.79 3.73 -12.56
CA SER A 89 7.32 2.85 -13.59
C SER A 89 7.28 1.38 -13.15
N ASP A 90 7.47 0.46 -14.11
CA ASP A 90 7.64 -0.96 -13.79
C ASP A 90 8.84 -1.21 -12.86
N ALA A 91 9.89 -0.39 -12.96
CA ALA A 91 11.06 -0.45 -12.08
C ALA A 91 10.76 0.02 -10.65
N ASP A 92 9.87 1.01 -10.49
CA ASP A 92 9.44 1.49 -9.17
C ASP A 92 8.65 0.41 -8.44
N PHE A 93 7.74 -0.30 -9.12
CA PHE A 93 7.02 -1.43 -8.54
C PHE A 93 7.95 -2.57 -8.11
N ILE A 94 8.97 -2.89 -8.91
CA ILE A 94 9.96 -3.92 -8.56
C ILE A 94 10.77 -3.48 -7.35
N SER A 95 11.19 -2.21 -7.31
CA SER A 95 11.93 -1.64 -6.18
C SER A 95 11.11 -1.71 -4.90
N LEU A 96 9.84 -1.30 -4.96
CA LEU A 96 8.91 -1.35 -3.83
C LEU A 96 8.72 -2.78 -3.30
N ALA A 97 8.52 -3.76 -4.18
CA ALA A 97 8.39 -5.17 -3.78
C ALA A 97 9.66 -5.73 -3.12
N ARG A 98 10.84 -5.30 -3.59
CA ARG A 98 12.14 -5.76 -3.06
C ARG A 98 12.50 -5.15 -1.70
N ILE A 99 12.01 -3.97 -1.37
CA ILE A 99 12.25 -3.32 -0.07
C ILE A 99 11.64 -4.13 1.08
N GLY A 100 10.53 -4.84 0.85
CA GLY A 100 10.00 -5.81 1.82
C GLY A 100 10.90 -7.04 1.99
N GLN A 101 11.60 -7.47 0.94
CA GLN A 101 12.31 -8.75 0.89
C GLN A 101 13.80 -8.67 1.27
N ALA A 102 14.47 -7.55 0.99
CA ALA A 102 15.92 -7.47 1.15
C ALA A 102 16.30 -7.13 2.61
N GLY A 103 17.03 -8.05 3.26
CA GLY A 103 17.69 -7.85 4.56
C GLY A 103 18.84 -6.81 4.55
N LYS A 104 18.82 -5.84 3.65
CA LYS A 104 19.82 -4.76 3.56
C LYS A 104 19.35 -3.51 4.27
N LEU A 105 19.25 -3.59 5.59
CA LEU A 105 19.05 -2.44 6.49
C LEU A 105 20.18 -1.39 6.38
N GLN A 106 21.33 -1.71 5.78
CA GLN A 106 22.49 -0.81 5.73
C GLN A 106 22.67 0.02 4.45
N GLN A 107 21.90 -0.22 3.38
CA GLN A 107 22.01 0.58 2.13
C GLN A 107 20.83 1.51 1.88
N ALA A 108 19.87 1.60 2.81
CA ALA A 108 18.74 2.54 2.72
C ALA A 108 19.12 4.00 3.07
N SER A 109 20.39 4.27 3.42
CA SER A 109 20.90 5.63 3.64
C SER A 109 21.23 6.37 2.35
N THR A 110 21.24 5.68 1.20
CA THR A 110 21.49 6.28 -0.10
C THR A 110 20.34 5.94 -1.05
N THR A 111 19.83 6.97 -1.73
CA THR A 111 18.80 6.98 -2.77
C THR A 111 17.34 6.90 -2.30
N GLY A 112 16.73 8.09 -2.26
CA GLY A 112 15.29 8.27 -2.22
C GLY A 112 14.62 7.68 -3.46
N ARG A 113 13.48 7.05 -3.20
CA ARG A 113 12.24 7.05 -4.01
C ARG A 113 11.17 6.24 -3.30
N PHE A 114 11.56 5.17 -2.61
CA PHE A 114 10.70 4.41 -1.68
C PHE A 114 11.57 3.93 -0.52
N GLY A 115 11.59 4.69 0.57
CA GLY A 115 12.34 4.32 1.78
C GLY A 115 11.61 3.26 2.62
N LEU A 116 12.21 2.88 3.75
CA LEU A 116 11.55 2.16 4.86
C LEU A 116 10.20 2.80 5.25
N GLY A 117 10.00 4.08 4.93
CA GLY A 117 8.77 4.85 5.13
C GLY A 117 7.50 4.25 4.50
N PHE A 118 7.57 3.52 3.38
CA PHE A 118 6.36 2.85 2.87
C PHE A 118 5.81 1.81 3.85
N ASN A 119 6.68 1.10 4.58
CA ASN A 119 6.22 0.09 5.55
C ASN A 119 5.41 0.70 6.69
N SER A 120 5.50 2.01 6.94
CA SER A 120 4.69 2.68 7.95
C SER A 120 3.17 2.60 7.67
N VAL A 121 2.75 2.35 6.42
CA VAL A 121 1.32 2.15 6.11
C VAL A 121 0.74 0.88 6.77
N TYR A 122 1.60 -0.08 7.15
CA TYR A 122 1.19 -1.27 7.88
C TYR A 122 0.73 -0.98 9.31
N HIS A 123 0.86 0.25 9.81
CA HIS A 123 0.10 0.68 10.99
C HIS A 123 -1.42 0.62 10.74
N PHE A 124 -1.88 0.96 9.54
CA PHE A 124 -3.29 1.02 9.19
C PHE A 124 -3.85 -0.30 8.63
N THR A 125 -3.07 -1.02 7.84
CA THR A 125 -3.57 -2.13 7.01
C THR A 125 -2.59 -3.30 6.95
N ASP A 126 -3.06 -4.50 6.60
CA ASP A 126 -2.18 -5.59 6.15
C ASP A 126 -2.21 -5.78 4.62
N LEU A 127 -3.14 -5.11 3.91
CA LEU A 127 -3.35 -5.25 2.46
C LEU A 127 -3.26 -3.90 1.72
N PRO A 128 -2.10 -3.23 1.71
CA PRO A 128 -1.95 -2.01 0.92
C PRO A 128 -2.05 -2.32 -0.57
N SER A 129 -2.75 -1.46 -1.30
CA SER A 129 -2.92 -1.54 -2.75
C SER A 129 -2.51 -0.25 -3.45
N ILE A 130 -1.99 -0.36 -4.67
CA ILE A 130 -1.46 0.75 -5.46
C ILE A 130 -1.96 0.63 -6.89
N VAL A 131 -2.59 1.68 -7.40
CA VAL A 131 -2.96 1.81 -8.82
C VAL A 131 -2.07 2.90 -9.41
N SER A 132 -1.35 2.60 -10.49
CA SER A 132 -0.62 3.61 -11.25
C SER A 132 -0.39 3.16 -12.69
N ALA A 133 -0.42 4.12 -13.62
CA ALA A 133 -0.33 3.89 -15.05
C ALA A 133 -1.34 2.81 -15.49
N ASN A 134 -0.86 1.63 -15.87
CA ASN A 134 -1.70 0.53 -16.36
C ASN A 134 -1.84 -0.65 -15.38
N SER A 135 -1.35 -0.51 -14.15
CA SER A 135 -1.22 -1.62 -13.20
C SER A 135 -1.84 -1.32 -11.84
N ILE A 136 -2.48 -2.34 -11.27
CA ILE A 136 -2.79 -2.40 -9.85
C ILE A 136 -1.90 -3.46 -9.19
N VAL A 137 -1.30 -3.11 -8.07
CA VAL A 137 -0.50 -4.00 -7.21
C VAL A 137 -1.17 -4.10 -5.86
N MET A 138 -1.29 -5.32 -5.33
CA MET A 138 -1.80 -5.58 -3.99
C MET A 138 -0.77 -6.42 -3.25
N PHE A 139 -0.40 -5.99 -2.04
CA PHE A 139 0.52 -6.75 -1.18
C PHE A 139 -0.26 -7.48 -0.09
N ASP A 140 0.17 -8.68 0.23
CA ASP A 140 -0.38 -9.53 1.29
C ASP A 140 0.76 -10.27 1.99
N PRO A 141 1.48 -9.61 2.92
CA PRO A 141 2.64 -10.19 3.61
C PRO A 141 2.35 -11.49 4.36
N HIS A 142 1.09 -11.70 4.79
CA HIS A 142 0.64 -12.93 5.43
C HIS A 142 0.45 -14.08 4.44
N ALA A 143 0.30 -13.79 3.15
CA ALA A 143 0.03 -14.74 2.09
C ALA A 143 -1.22 -15.62 2.34
N THR A 144 -2.25 -15.03 2.95
CA THR A 144 -3.49 -15.73 3.33
C THR A 144 -4.75 -15.16 2.67
N HIS A 145 -4.66 -14.00 2.05
CA HIS A 145 -5.79 -13.26 1.51
C HIS A 145 -5.85 -13.32 -0.01
N LEU A 146 -4.73 -13.12 -0.72
CA LEU A 146 -4.75 -13.09 -2.19
C LEU A 146 -4.60 -14.50 -2.79
N PRO A 147 -5.20 -14.78 -3.96
CA PRO A 147 -5.02 -16.07 -4.63
C PRO A 147 -3.66 -16.17 -5.33
N GLY A 148 -3.09 -17.39 -5.35
CA GLY A 148 -1.91 -17.71 -6.19
C GLY A 148 -0.59 -17.08 -5.72
N ILE A 149 -0.54 -16.55 -4.50
CA ILE A 149 0.67 -15.99 -3.90
C ILE A 149 1.31 -16.96 -2.90
N SER A 150 2.49 -16.60 -2.39
CA SER A 150 3.23 -17.36 -1.38
C SER A 150 4.03 -16.43 -0.48
N ALA A 151 4.56 -16.93 0.63
CA ALA A 151 5.45 -16.14 1.50
C ALA A 151 6.68 -15.55 0.75
N ALA A 152 7.15 -16.22 -0.31
CA ALA A 152 8.25 -15.72 -1.15
C ALA A 152 7.81 -14.63 -2.13
N ASN A 153 6.54 -14.63 -2.55
CA ASN A 153 5.96 -13.64 -3.46
C ASN A 153 4.61 -13.18 -2.90
N PRO A 154 4.59 -12.33 -1.86
CA PRO A 154 3.41 -12.02 -1.07
C PRO A 154 2.60 -10.87 -1.68
N GLY A 155 2.22 -10.99 -2.95
CA GLY A 155 1.45 -9.97 -3.64
C GLY A 155 1.20 -10.29 -5.10
N ILE A 156 0.23 -9.58 -5.70
CA ILE A 156 -0.12 -9.72 -7.10
C ILE A 156 0.02 -8.38 -7.82
N LYS A 157 0.38 -8.45 -9.10
CA LYS A 157 0.33 -7.30 -10.03
C LYS A 157 -0.59 -7.66 -11.18
N ILE A 158 -1.59 -6.82 -11.41
CA ILE A 158 -2.57 -6.98 -12.47
C ILE A 158 -2.43 -5.78 -13.41
N ARG A 159 -2.11 -6.03 -14.68
CA ARG A 159 -2.29 -5.02 -15.73
C ARG A 159 -3.78 -4.96 -16.04
N PHE A 160 -4.44 -3.83 -15.77
CA PHE A 160 -5.90 -3.72 -15.93
C PHE A 160 -6.32 -3.18 -17.30
N SER A 161 -5.42 -2.53 -18.04
CA SER A 161 -5.70 -2.12 -19.42
C SER A 161 -5.98 -3.37 -20.26
N ASN A 162 -7.21 -3.49 -20.75
CA ASN A 162 -7.77 -4.65 -21.48
C ASN A 162 -8.01 -5.93 -20.68
N ALA A 163 -7.92 -5.91 -19.34
CA ALA A 163 -8.11 -7.12 -18.54
C ALA A 163 -9.58 -7.42 -18.26
N LYS A 164 -10.02 -8.63 -18.62
CA LYS A 164 -11.35 -9.15 -18.28
C LYS A 164 -11.59 -9.25 -16.77
N ILE A 165 -10.50 -9.33 -15.99
CA ILE A 165 -10.52 -9.53 -14.54
C ILE A 165 -11.27 -8.42 -13.79
N VAL A 166 -11.18 -7.15 -14.25
CA VAL A 166 -11.89 -6.03 -13.61
C VAL A 166 -13.41 -6.15 -13.78
N LYS A 167 -13.86 -6.75 -14.89
CA LYS A 167 -15.28 -7.03 -15.16
C LYS A 167 -15.76 -8.31 -14.47
N GLN A 168 -14.87 -9.28 -14.27
CA GLN A 168 -15.16 -10.55 -13.63
C GLN A 168 -15.33 -10.42 -12.10
N TYR A 169 -14.59 -9.50 -11.48
CA TYR A 169 -14.60 -9.29 -10.03
C TYR A 169 -14.99 -7.83 -9.69
N PRO A 170 -16.20 -7.37 -10.04
CA PRO A 170 -16.57 -5.96 -9.90
C PRO A 170 -16.50 -5.47 -8.46
N ASP A 171 -16.81 -6.30 -7.46
CA ASP A 171 -16.71 -5.92 -6.05
C ASP A 171 -15.28 -5.68 -5.62
N GLN A 172 -14.31 -6.50 -6.09
CA GLN A 172 -12.90 -6.33 -5.75
C GLN A 172 -12.37 -4.95 -6.13
N PHE A 173 -12.81 -4.46 -7.28
CA PHE A 173 -12.29 -3.25 -7.91
C PHE A 173 -13.21 -2.03 -7.70
N ALA A 174 -14.44 -2.22 -7.23
CA ALA A 174 -15.37 -1.15 -6.89
C ALA A 174 -14.76 -0.04 -6.00
N PRO A 175 -13.87 -0.35 -5.03
CA PRO A 175 -13.37 0.71 -4.18
C PRO A 175 -12.45 1.73 -4.84
N PHE A 176 -11.84 1.40 -5.97
CA PHE A 176 -11.00 2.33 -6.71
C PHE A 176 -11.80 3.22 -7.66
N LYS A 177 -12.99 2.78 -8.08
CA LYS A 177 -13.79 3.46 -9.11
C LYS A 177 -14.36 4.79 -8.60
N GLY A 178 -14.09 5.85 -9.35
CA GLY A 178 -14.55 7.20 -9.06
C GLY A 178 -13.70 7.94 -8.01
N ILE A 179 -12.71 7.27 -7.41
CA ILE A 179 -11.80 7.90 -6.44
C ILE A 179 -10.67 8.58 -7.23
N PHE A 180 -10.59 9.91 -7.15
CA PHE A 180 -9.60 10.73 -7.88
C PHE A 180 -9.52 10.39 -9.38
N GLY A 181 -10.68 10.17 -10.02
CA GLY A 181 -10.78 9.89 -11.45
C GLY A 181 -10.36 8.48 -11.88
N CYS A 182 -10.00 7.59 -10.95
CA CYS A 182 -9.63 6.21 -11.28
C CYS A 182 -10.87 5.40 -11.70
N ASP A 183 -10.80 4.69 -12.82
CA ASP A 183 -11.87 3.79 -13.30
C ASP A 183 -11.42 2.34 -13.55
N LEU A 184 -10.10 2.10 -13.51
CA LEU A 184 -9.44 0.82 -13.82
C LEU A 184 -9.77 0.28 -15.22
N THR A 185 -10.03 1.15 -16.19
CA THR A 185 -10.33 0.77 -17.58
C THR A 185 -9.27 1.23 -18.56
N GLN A 186 -8.68 2.40 -18.34
CA GLN A 186 -7.63 3.01 -19.15
C GLN A 186 -6.43 3.37 -18.27
N HIS A 187 -5.32 3.73 -18.91
CA HIS A 187 -4.15 4.31 -18.22
C HIS A 187 -4.58 5.38 -17.20
N TYR A 188 -4.03 5.29 -15.99
CA TYR A 188 -4.29 6.21 -14.89
C TYR A 188 -3.09 7.15 -14.71
N ASP A 189 -3.31 8.43 -15.01
CA ASP A 189 -2.31 9.51 -14.95
C ASP A 189 -2.03 9.95 -13.50
N GLY A 190 -1.45 9.05 -12.71
CA GLY A 190 -1.07 9.28 -11.32
C GLY A 190 -0.88 7.99 -10.53
N THR A 191 -0.83 8.13 -9.22
CA THR A 191 -0.71 7.02 -8.28
C THR A 191 -1.78 7.13 -7.20
N LEU A 192 -2.59 6.10 -7.08
CA LEU A 192 -3.63 5.96 -6.06
C LEU A 192 -3.30 4.79 -5.14
N PHE A 193 -3.06 5.10 -3.88
CA PHE A 193 -2.95 4.13 -2.80
C PHE A 193 -4.30 3.91 -2.12
N ARG A 194 -4.60 2.66 -1.76
CA ARG A 194 -5.71 2.28 -0.88
C ARG A 194 -5.16 1.46 0.28
N PHE A 195 -5.47 1.88 1.50
CA PHE A 195 -5.12 1.22 2.74
C PHE A 195 -6.41 0.87 3.50
N PRO A 196 -7.02 -0.30 3.25
CA PRO A 196 -8.21 -0.72 3.97
C PRO A 196 -7.87 -0.91 5.45
N LEU A 197 -8.66 -0.29 6.34
CA LEU A 197 -8.33 -0.23 7.76
C LEU A 197 -8.46 -1.61 8.41
N ARG A 198 -7.43 -2.01 9.15
CA ARG A 198 -7.46 -3.21 9.99
C ARG A 198 -8.52 -3.04 11.08
N THR A 199 -9.49 -3.94 11.11
CA THR A 199 -10.48 -3.99 12.19
C THR A 199 -9.90 -4.66 13.44
N LYS A 200 -10.63 -4.64 14.56
CA LYS A 200 -10.21 -5.33 15.79
C LYS A 200 -10.08 -6.85 15.55
N GLU A 201 -11.01 -7.41 14.80
CA GLU A 201 -11.05 -8.83 14.46
C GLU A 201 -9.87 -9.22 13.57
N LEU A 202 -9.53 -8.40 12.57
CA LEU A 202 -8.35 -8.63 11.73
C LEU A 202 -7.06 -8.51 12.55
N ALA A 203 -6.99 -7.56 13.47
CA ALA A 203 -5.85 -7.38 14.37
C ALA A 203 -5.55 -8.60 15.24
N GLU A 204 -6.55 -9.40 15.62
CA GLU A 204 -6.33 -10.64 16.39
C GLU A 204 -5.58 -11.73 15.62
N SER A 205 -5.55 -11.66 14.29
CA SER A 205 -4.84 -12.63 13.45
C SER A 205 -3.57 -12.04 12.81
N SER A 206 -3.42 -10.72 12.80
CA SER A 206 -2.28 -10.05 12.19
C SER A 206 -0.99 -10.30 12.97
N GLU A 207 -0.04 -11.00 12.33
CA GLU A 207 1.36 -11.06 12.77
C GLU A 207 2.12 -9.73 12.65
N ILE A 208 1.58 -8.73 11.95
CA ILE A 208 2.24 -7.43 11.76
C ILE A 208 1.90 -6.48 12.91
N LYS A 209 0.61 -6.34 13.24
CA LYS A 209 0.18 -5.43 14.31
C LYS A 209 -1.15 -5.87 14.92
N ARG A 210 -1.14 -6.13 16.24
CA ARG A 210 -2.32 -6.49 17.05
C ARG A 210 -3.19 -5.29 17.43
N ARG A 211 -3.30 -4.29 16.54
CA ARG A 211 -4.13 -3.08 16.74
C ARG A 211 -4.79 -2.67 15.43
N GLY A 212 -6.08 -2.34 15.52
CA GLY A 212 -6.85 -1.68 14.46
C GLY A 212 -7.14 -0.22 14.81
N TYR A 213 -7.62 0.54 13.82
CA TYR A 213 -8.10 1.91 14.00
C TYR A 213 -9.63 1.91 14.08
N SER A 214 -10.18 2.58 15.10
CA SER A 214 -11.59 2.99 15.06
C SER A 214 -11.80 4.20 14.16
N GLU A 215 -13.05 4.42 13.74
CA GLU A 215 -13.42 5.60 12.96
C GLU A 215 -13.07 6.91 13.69
N HIS A 216 -13.28 6.98 15.00
CA HIS A 216 -12.94 8.17 15.79
C HIS A 216 -11.42 8.43 15.76
N GLU A 217 -10.61 7.40 15.99
CA GLU A 217 -9.15 7.52 15.99
C GLU A 217 -8.60 7.95 14.63
N ILE A 218 -9.14 7.44 13.52
CA ILE A 218 -8.67 7.83 12.18
C ILE A 218 -9.10 9.26 11.83
N VAL A 219 -10.31 9.67 12.23
CA VAL A 219 -10.78 11.05 12.03
C VAL A 219 -9.94 12.04 12.84
N ASP A 220 -9.63 11.73 14.10
CA ASP A 220 -8.77 12.56 14.94
C ASP A 220 -7.35 12.64 14.39
N LEU A 221 -6.83 11.53 13.87
CA LEU A 221 -5.54 11.51 13.19
C LEU A 221 -5.53 12.46 11.98
N PHE A 222 -6.57 12.42 11.15
CA PHE A 222 -6.73 13.34 10.01
C PHE A 222 -6.81 14.80 10.44
N LYS A 223 -7.62 15.12 11.47
CA LYS A 223 -7.74 16.48 12.02
C LYS A 223 -6.41 16.99 12.59
N SER A 224 -5.71 16.14 13.34
CA SER A 224 -4.39 16.46 13.91
C SER A 224 -3.36 16.73 12.80
N PHE A 225 -3.42 15.96 11.72
CA PHE A 225 -2.54 16.15 10.58
C PHE A 225 -2.85 17.41 9.78
N GLN A 226 -4.13 17.73 9.56
CA GLN A 226 -4.52 19.01 8.95
C GLN A 226 -3.91 20.21 9.67
N GLY A 227 -3.86 20.18 11.01
CA GLY A 227 -3.23 21.22 11.81
C GLY A 227 -1.69 21.29 11.70
N SER A 228 -1.03 20.23 11.23
CA SER A 228 0.45 20.14 11.11
C SER A 228 0.93 20.00 9.66
N ILE A 229 0.02 20.21 8.70
CA ILE A 229 0.33 20.05 7.28
C ILE A 229 1.34 21.10 6.82
N ALA A 230 1.22 22.34 7.30
CA ALA A 230 2.15 23.42 6.97
C ALA A 230 3.58 23.08 7.39
N ASP A 231 3.75 22.51 8.59
CA ASP A 231 5.06 22.07 9.08
C ASP A 231 5.64 20.98 8.20
N THR A 232 4.81 20.00 7.79
CA THR A 232 5.25 18.94 6.86
C THR A 232 5.73 19.53 5.53
N MET A 233 5.04 20.54 5.00
CA MET A 233 5.40 21.19 3.73
C MET A 233 6.73 21.95 3.80
N LEU A 234 7.16 22.43 4.98
CA LEU A 234 8.43 23.16 5.14
C LEU A 234 9.68 22.28 4.93
N PHE A 235 9.56 20.96 5.15
CA PHE A 235 10.68 20.02 5.09
C PHE A 235 10.75 19.21 3.79
N LEU A 236 9.88 19.52 2.82
CA LEU A 236 9.91 18.89 1.50
C LEU A 236 11.13 19.35 0.70
N ARG A 237 11.75 18.41 -0.01
CA ARG A 237 13.02 18.62 -0.71
C ARG A 237 12.79 19.33 -2.03
N ASN A 238 11.79 18.89 -2.80
CA ASN A 238 11.61 19.34 -4.16
C ASN A 238 10.70 20.58 -4.25
N ARG A 239 9.94 20.91 -3.19
CA ARG A 239 8.99 22.06 -3.14
C ARG A 239 8.03 22.12 -4.33
N CYS A 240 7.88 21.01 -5.06
CA CYS A 240 7.03 20.89 -6.23
C CYS A 240 5.56 20.71 -5.85
N LEU A 241 5.30 20.22 -4.62
CA LEU A 241 3.96 20.11 -4.08
C LEU A 241 3.34 21.49 -3.87
N GLN A 242 2.42 21.84 -4.77
CA GLN A 242 1.67 23.09 -4.74
C GLN A 242 0.32 22.94 -4.03
N LYS A 243 -0.19 21.71 -3.92
CA LYS A 243 -1.52 21.45 -3.37
C LYS A 243 -1.55 20.15 -2.57
N THR A 244 -2.00 20.29 -1.33
CA THR A 244 -2.32 19.16 -0.45
C THR A 244 -3.78 19.27 -0.01
N GLU A 245 -4.57 18.24 -0.28
CA GLU A 245 -5.97 18.15 0.16
C GLU A 245 -6.12 17.03 1.18
N VAL A 246 -6.76 17.31 2.31
CA VAL A 246 -7.09 16.30 3.33
C VAL A 246 -8.59 16.34 3.53
N THR A 247 -9.28 15.27 3.14
CA THR A 247 -10.75 15.19 3.20
C THR A 247 -11.21 13.98 4.02
N HIS A 248 -12.32 14.15 4.73
CA HIS A 248 -13.07 13.08 5.38
C HIS A 248 -14.53 13.16 4.91
N GLY A 249 -15.07 12.06 4.36
CA GLY A 249 -16.47 11.98 3.91
C GLY A 249 -16.73 10.85 2.91
N GLU A 250 -18.01 10.57 2.62
CA GLU A 250 -18.44 9.39 1.84
C GLU A 250 -18.22 9.50 0.32
N ARG A 251 -17.85 10.66 -0.24
CA ARG A 251 -17.54 10.83 -1.67
C ARG A 251 -16.86 12.18 -1.95
N LEU A 252 -15.75 12.16 -2.67
CA LEU A 252 -15.35 13.30 -3.49
C LEU A 252 -16.23 13.27 -4.74
N ILE A 253 -17.37 13.94 -4.70
CA ILE A 253 -18.10 14.26 -5.93
C ILE A 253 -17.29 15.37 -6.58
N ASN A 254 -16.64 15.06 -7.70
CA ASN A 254 -15.90 16.03 -8.51
C ASN A 254 -16.78 17.26 -8.74
N SER A 255 -16.30 18.43 -8.29
CA SER A 255 -16.67 19.72 -8.86
C SER A 255 -15.82 20.03 -10.09
#